data_AF-A0A7S1CUW2-F1
#
_entry.id   AF-A0A7S1CUW2-F1
#
_cell.length_a   1.000
_cell.length_b   1.000
_cell.length_c   1.000
_cell.angle_alpha   90.00
_cell.angle_beta   90.00
_cell.angle_gamma   90.00
#
_symmetry.space_group_name_H-M   'P 1'
#
loop_
_entity.id
_entity.type
_entity.pdbx_description
1 polymer ?
#
loop_
_entity_poly.entity_id
_entity_poly.type
_entity_poly.pdbx_seq_one_letter_code
_entity_poly.pdbx_strand_id
1 'polypeptide(L)'
;MPELKQFLKGYEAEEYRGVEVEYVHGRKAVLSIFHDGELQEEITLSELGTREEMHALMVDKGFQKMSEEEIIAMQVRRRKEDAEEHQRLLEERARRQEEINRGSEERKQKFLKRLKEKEEADAKAKEEGKEGKEGAEL
;
A
#
# COMPACT_ATOMS: atom_id res chain seq x y z
N MET A 1 18.77 10.92 -12.59
CA MET A 1 19.64 9.82 -12.15
C MET A 1 18.89 8.48 -12.25
N PRO A 2 18.74 7.94 -13.47
CA PRO A 2 18.20 6.60 -13.67
C PRO A 2 19.12 5.52 -13.08
N GLU A 3 20.44 5.65 -13.27
CA GLU A 3 21.44 4.68 -12.81
C GLU A 3 21.40 4.44 -11.29
N LEU A 4 21.38 5.51 -10.50
CA LEU A 4 21.25 5.40 -9.03
C LEU A 4 19.96 4.69 -8.61
N LYS A 5 18.85 4.98 -9.29
CA LYS A 5 17.59 4.30 -9.00
C LYS A 5 17.67 2.83 -9.35
N GLN A 6 18.36 2.46 -10.44
CA GLN A 6 18.53 1.08 -10.83
C GLN A 6 19.47 0.33 -9.87
N PHE A 7 20.57 0.94 -9.45
CA PHE A 7 21.48 0.37 -8.45
C PHE A 7 20.76 0.09 -7.11
N LEU A 8 19.93 1.03 -6.64
CA LEU A 8 19.18 0.86 -5.40
C LEU A 8 17.98 -0.09 -5.58
N LYS A 9 17.08 0.18 -6.53
CA LYS A 9 15.85 -0.59 -6.71
C LYS A 9 16.06 -1.95 -7.36
N GLY A 10 17.19 -2.13 -8.05
CA GLY A 10 17.63 -3.42 -8.60
C GLY A 10 18.30 -4.30 -7.56
N TYR A 11 18.40 -3.85 -6.30
CA TYR A 11 19.03 -4.57 -5.19
C TYR A 11 20.53 -4.80 -5.35
N GLU A 12 21.19 -4.11 -6.30
CA GLU A 12 22.62 -4.27 -6.57
C GLU A 12 23.48 -3.80 -5.39
N ALA A 13 23.02 -2.78 -4.65
CA ALA A 13 23.69 -2.32 -3.44
C ALA A 13 23.67 -3.38 -2.31
N GLU A 14 22.60 -4.17 -2.23
CA GLU A 14 22.43 -5.21 -1.21
C GLU A 14 23.14 -6.51 -1.58
N GLU A 15 23.72 -6.61 -2.78
CA GLU A 15 24.64 -7.71 -3.14
C GLU A 15 25.96 -7.64 -2.37
N TYR A 16 26.19 -6.61 -1.57
CA TYR A 16 27.37 -6.44 -0.74
C TYR A 16 27.06 -6.80 0.72
N ARG A 17 27.97 -7.54 1.37
CA ARG A 17 27.79 -7.99 2.76
C ARG A 17 27.73 -6.81 3.72
N GLY A 18 26.76 -6.85 4.64
CA GLY A 18 26.57 -5.83 5.67
C GLY A 18 26.01 -4.50 5.15
N VAL A 19 25.44 -4.50 3.94
CA VAL A 19 24.80 -3.32 3.35
C VAL A 19 23.30 -3.47 3.44
N GLU A 20 22.64 -2.44 3.97
CA GLU A 20 21.19 -2.34 4.05
C GLU A 20 20.75 -1.04 3.36
N VAL A 21 19.65 -1.10 2.61
CA VAL A 21 19.11 0.06 1.88
C VAL A 21 17.81 0.53 2.52
N GLU A 22 17.82 1.76 3.05
CA GLU A 22 16.62 2.41 3.58
C GLU A 22 16.10 3.49 2.61
N TYR A 23 14.82 3.39 2.24
CA TYR A 23 14.18 4.33 1.32
C TYR A 23 13.46 5.46 2.06
N VAL A 24 14.13 6.60 2.20
CA VAL A 24 13.53 7.82 2.78
C VAL A 24 13.09 8.77 1.68
N HIS A 25 11.77 9.01 1.58
CA HIS A 25 11.22 9.92 0.56
C HIS A 25 11.73 11.36 0.73
N GLY A 26 12.06 12.01 -0.41
CA GLY A 26 12.48 13.41 -0.45
C GLY A 26 13.91 13.68 0.01
N ARG A 27 14.69 12.65 0.37
CA ARG A 27 16.11 12.77 0.74
C ARG A 27 17.03 12.33 -0.40
N LYS A 28 18.26 12.85 -0.39
CA LYS A 28 19.32 12.37 -1.28
C LYS A 28 19.77 10.98 -0.83
N ALA A 29 20.23 10.16 -1.77
CA ALA A 29 20.83 8.87 -1.46
C ALA A 29 22.22 9.09 -0.86
N VAL A 30 22.43 8.52 0.32
CA VAL A 30 23.65 8.67 1.10
C VAL A 30 24.05 7.29 1.60
N LEU A 31 25.33 6.94 1.42
CA LEU A 31 25.95 5.76 1.99
C LEU A 31 26.54 6.15 3.34
N SER A 32 26.04 5.54 4.40
CA SER A 32 26.53 5.73 5.76
C SER A 32 27.28 4.48 6.21
N ILE A 33 28.57 4.63 6.53
CA ILE A 33 29.43 3.53 6.96
C ILE A 33 29.59 3.61 8.47
N PHE A 34 29.20 2.53 9.16
CA PHE A 34 29.29 2.42 10.61
C PHE A 34 30.41 1.45 11.01
N HIS A 35 31.17 1.80 12.04
CA HIS A 35 32.14 0.93 12.69
C HIS A 35 31.87 0.93 14.19
N ASP A 36 31.67 -0.25 14.78
CA ASP A 36 31.29 -0.41 16.19
C ASP A 36 30.07 0.43 16.63
N GLY A 37 29.12 0.63 15.70
CA GLY A 37 27.90 1.41 15.92
C GLY A 37 28.07 2.93 15.79
N GLU A 38 29.27 3.42 15.53
CA GLU A 38 29.55 4.83 15.30
C GLU A 38 29.65 5.14 13.80
N LEU A 39 29.03 6.25 13.36
CA LEU A 39 29.10 6.73 11.99
C LEU A 39 30.53 7.21 11.71
N GLN A 40 31.24 6.51 10.83
CA GLN A 40 32.61 6.85 10.43
C GLN A 40 32.62 7.74 9.20
N GLU A 41 31.81 7.40 8.19
CA GLU A 41 31.83 8.07 6.91
C GLU A 41 30.43 8.20 6.33
N GLU A 42 30.18 9.34 5.68
CA GLU A 42 28.95 9.62 4.98
C GLU A 42 29.28 10.08 3.56
N ILE A 43 28.77 9.36 2.55
CA ILE A 43 29.09 9.61 1.14
C ILE A 43 27.81 9.81 0.36
N THR A 44 27.69 10.94 -0.34
CA THR A 44 26.49 11.22 -1.14
C THR A 44 26.54 10.49 -2.47
N LEU A 45 25.77 9.41 -2.60
CA LEU A 45 25.72 8.59 -3.83
C LEU A 45 25.14 9.36 -5.03
N SER A 46 24.39 10.43 -4.80
CA SER A 46 23.84 11.26 -5.88
C SER A 46 24.91 12.03 -6.68
N GLU A 47 26.14 12.09 -6.19
CA GLU A 47 27.27 12.72 -6.90
C GLU A 47 27.94 11.76 -7.89
N LEU A 48 27.69 10.45 -7.77
CA LEU A 48 28.17 9.44 -8.70
C LEU A 48 27.25 9.39 -9.92
N GLY A 49 27.83 9.53 -11.11
CA GLY A 49 27.09 9.65 -12.36
C GLY A 49 26.66 8.30 -12.92
N THR A 50 27.44 7.25 -12.65
CA THR A 50 27.30 5.93 -13.26
C THR A 50 27.21 4.80 -12.23
N ARG A 51 26.63 3.68 -12.66
CA ARG A 51 26.49 2.48 -11.85
C ARG A 51 27.82 1.82 -11.54
N GLU A 52 28.74 1.86 -12.50
CA GLU A 52 30.09 1.34 -12.38
C GLU A 52 30.88 2.10 -11.29
N GLU A 53 30.72 3.42 -11.21
CA GLU A 53 31.31 4.24 -10.14
C GLU A 53 30.76 3.87 -8.76
N MET A 54 29.46 3.57 -8.65
CA MET A 54 28.85 3.11 -7.40
C MET A 54 29.41 1.76 -6.97
N HIS A 55 29.53 0.79 -7.88
CA HIS A 55 30.16 -0.50 -7.57
C HIS A 55 31.64 -0.35 -7.19
N ALA A 56 32.38 0.50 -7.90
CA ALA A 56 33.78 0.78 -7.60
C ALA A 56 33.93 1.38 -6.19
N LEU A 57 33.06 2.32 -5.81
CA LEU A 57 33.03 2.89 -4.46
C LEU A 57 32.84 1.79 -3.40
N MET A 58 31.89 0.88 -3.59
CA MET A 58 31.64 -0.20 -2.62
C MET A 58 32.88 -1.08 -2.42
N VAL A 59 33.55 -1.45 -3.52
CA VAL A 59 34.78 -2.25 -3.46
C VAL A 59 35.94 -1.47 -2.82
N ASP A 60 36.09 -0.18 -3.16
CA ASP A 60 37.11 0.71 -2.58
C ASP A 60 36.94 0.87 -1.06
N LYS A 61 35.70 0.94 -0.59
CA LYS A 61 35.35 0.97 0.84
C LYS A 61 35.47 -0.39 1.53
N GLY A 62 35.89 -1.43 0.82
CA GLY A 62 36.16 -2.75 1.36
C GLY A 62 34.91 -3.62 1.55
N PHE A 63 33.76 -3.22 0.98
CA PHE A 63 32.59 -4.08 1.00
C PHE A 63 32.82 -5.30 0.13
N GLN A 64 32.52 -6.48 0.68
CA GLN A 64 32.65 -7.73 -0.03
C GLN A 64 31.35 -8.07 -0.76
N LYS A 65 31.45 -8.28 -2.07
CA LYS A 65 30.32 -8.78 -2.85
C LYS A 65 29.99 -10.22 -2.44
N MET A 66 28.71 -10.53 -2.30
CA MET A 66 28.19 -11.86 -2.04
C MET A 66 28.43 -12.80 -3.24
N SER A 67 28.37 -14.11 -3.02
CA SER A 67 28.42 -15.08 -4.12
C SER A 67 27.16 -15.01 -4.98
N GLU A 68 27.24 -15.53 -6.21
CA GLU A 68 26.07 -15.58 -7.10
C GLU A 68 24.93 -16.42 -6.48
N GLU A 69 25.25 -17.52 -5.78
CA GLU A 69 24.22 -18.32 -5.10
C GLU A 69 23.53 -17.55 -3.96
N GLU A 70 24.30 -16.78 -3.18
CA GLU A 70 23.76 -15.94 -2.10
C GLU A 70 22.84 -14.84 -2.66
N ILE A 71 23.25 -14.19 -3.76
CA ILE A 71 22.46 -13.17 -4.44
C ILE A 71 21.15 -13.76 -4.95
N ILE A 72 21.20 -14.92 -5.63
CA ILE A 72 20.00 -15.60 -6.13
C ILE A 72 19.07 -15.98 -4.97
N ALA A 73 19.60 -16.57 -3.89
CA ALA A 73 18.81 -16.95 -2.73
C ALA A 73 18.11 -15.74 -2.09
N MET A 74 18.82 -14.61 -1.98
CA MET A 74 18.28 -13.35 -1.45
C MET A 74 17.17 -12.79 -2.35
N GLN A 75 17.36 -12.77 -3.67
CA GLN A 75 16.35 -12.33 -4.62
C GLN A 75 15.10 -13.22 -4.60
N VAL A 76 15.26 -14.54 -4.51
CA VAL A 76 14.13 -15.48 -4.41
C VAL A 76 13.34 -15.25 -3.12
N ARG A 77 14.04 -15.05 -1.99
CA ARG A 77 13.39 -14.76 -0.71
C ARG A 77 12.57 -13.47 -0.77
N ARG A 78 13.15 -12.37 -1.25
CA ARG A 78 12.45 -11.07 -1.38
C ARG A 78 11.24 -11.17 -2.31
N ARG A 79 11.38 -11.79 -3.48
CA ARG A 79 10.24 -11.96 -4.41
C ARG A 79 9.09 -12.72 -3.77
N LYS A 80 9.39 -13.71 -2.91
CA LYS A 80 8.37 -14.44 -2.15
C LYS A 80 7.71 -13.54 -1.11
N GLU A 81 8.50 -12.79 -0.34
CA GLU A 81 8.00 -11.85 0.67
C GLU A 81 7.11 -10.77 0.04
N ASP A 82 7.56 -10.15 -1.06
CA ASP A 82 6.80 -9.14 -1.83
C ASP A 82 5.48 -9.72 -2.37
N ALA A 83 5.50 -10.95 -2.88
CA ALA A 83 4.31 -11.61 -3.39
C ALA A 83 3.30 -11.92 -2.28
N GLU A 84 3.78 -12.38 -1.12
CA GLU A 84 2.95 -12.64 0.06
C GLU A 84 2.36 -11.35 0.63
N GLU A 85 3.13 -10.27 0.73
CA GLU A 85 2.63 -8.96 1.17
C GLU A 85 1.58 -8.42 0.19
N HIS A 86 1.85 -8.48 -1.11
CA HIS A 86 0.90 -8.04 -2.14
C HIS A 86 -0.40 -8.86 -2.08
N GLN A 87 -0.32 -10.17 -1.88
CA GLN A 87 -1.50 -11.01 -1.71
C GLN A 87 -2.32 -10.60 -0.47
N ARG A 88 -1.66 -10.36 0.68
CA ARG A 88 -2.33 -9.89 1.90
C ARG A 88 -3.05 -8.56 1.68
N LEU A 89 -2.42 -7.63 0.98
CA LEU A 89 -3.02 -6.33 0.66
C LEU A 89 -4.28 -6.48 -0.22
N LEU A 90 -4.25 -7.38 -1.21
CA LEU A 90 -5.39 -7.67 -2.06
C LEU A 90 -6.55 -8.29 -1.28
N GLU A 91 -6.25 -9.25 -0.40
CA GLU A 91 -7.26 -9.89 0.46
C GLU A 91 -7.89 -8.88 1.43
N GLU A 92 -7.09 -8.01 2.05
CA GLU A 92 -7.60 -6.94 2.92
C GLU A 92 -8.51 -5.98 2.15
N ARG A 93 -8.10 -5.59 0.94
CA ARG A 93 -8.88 -4.70 0.08
C ARG A 93 -10.20 -5.34 -0.35
N ALA A 94 -10.19 -6.64 -0.67
CA ALA A 94 -11.40 -7.39 -1.02
C ALA A 94 -12.37 -7.43 0.16
N ARG A 95 -11.88 -7.79 1.36
CA ARG A 95 -12.68 -7.83 2.58
C ARG A 95 -13.32 -6.47 2.89
N ARG A 96 -12.54 -5.39 2.81
CA ARG A 96 -13.05 -4.03 3.03
C ARG A 96 -14.13 -3.64 2.01
N GLN A 97 -13.97 -4.05 0.76
CA GLN A 97 -14.97 -3.81 -0.28
C GLN A 97 -16.26 -4.58 -0.02
N GLU A 98 -16.18 -5.84 0.42
CA GLU A 98 -17.35 -6.64 0.81
C GLU A 98 -18.12 -6.00 1.98
N GLU A 99 -17.41 -5.50 3.00
CA GLU A 99 -18.03 -4.80 4.12
C GLU A 99 -18.78 -3.53 3.68
N ILE A 100 -18.19 -2.75 2.77
CA ILE A 100 -18.83 -1.56 2.18
C ILE A 100 -20.08 -1.97 1.40
N ASN A 101 -19.98 -3.02 0.57
CA ASN A 101 -21.10 -3.49 -0.24
C ASN A 101 -22.26 -3.97 0.65
N ARG A 102 -21.97 -4.80 1.66
CA ARG A 102 -22.97 -5.26 2.63
C ARG A 102 -23.66 -4.09 3.35
N GLY A 103 -22.88 -3.12 3.83
CA GLY A 103 -23.43 -1.92 4.49
C GLY A 103 -24.29 -1.07 3.54
N SER A 104 -23.96 -1.02 2.25
CA SER A 104 -24.76 -0.35 1.22
C SER A 104 -26.08 -1.09 0.97
N GLU A 105 -26.05 -2.41 0.88
CA GLU A 105 -27.25 -3.23 0.68
C GLU A 105 -28.21 -3.13 1.87
N GLU A 106 -27.72 -3.18 3.10
CA GLU A 106 -28.54 -3.00 4.31
C GLU A 106 -29.22 -1.62 4.33
N ARG A 107 -28.48 -0.56 3.97
CA ARG A 107 -29.05 0.79 3.86
C ARG A 107 -30.12 0.87 2.78
N LYS A 108 -29.88 0.24 1.62
CA LYS A 108 -30.85 0.17 0.51
C LYS A 108 -32.11 -0.57 0.94
N GLN A 109 -31.99 -1.71 1.61
CA GLN A 109 -33.14 -2.45 2.13
C GLN A 109 -33.94 -1.65 3.16
N LYS A 110 -33.26 -0.99 4.11
CA LYS A 110 -33.91 -0.14 5.11
C LYS A 110 -34.63 1.06 4.47
N PHE A 111 -34.04 1.65 3.44
CA PHE A 111 -34.67 2.73 2.68
C PHE A 111 -35.93 2.25 1.93
N LEU A 112 -35.83 1.11 1.23
CA LEU A 112 -36.98 0.50 0.54
C LEU A 112 -38.11 0.12 1.51
N LYS A 113 -37.79 -0.38 2.70
CA LYS A 113 -38.79 -0.67 3.74
C LYS A 113 -39.54 0.59 4.17
N ARG A 114 -38.82 1.68 4.45
CA ARG A 114 -39.42 2.97 4.84
C ARG A 114 -40.29 3.58 3.73
N LEU A 115 -39.90 3.39 2.46
CA LEU A 115 -40.72 3.83 1.32
C LEU A 115 -42.06 3.10 1.29
N LYS A 116 -42.05 1.77 1.44
CA LYS A 116 -43.29 0.97 1.49
C LYS A 116 -44.17 1.34 2.68
N GLU A 117 -43.60 1.45 3.87
CA GLU A 117 -44.34 1.86 5.08
C GLU A 117 -45.00 3.25 4.91
N LYS A 118 -44.32 4.18 4.23
CA LYS A 118 -44.87 5.50 3.92
C LYS A 118 -46.01 5.43 2.89
N GLU A 119 -45.85 4.66 1.81
CA GLU A 119 -46.90 4.48 0.80
C GLU A 119 -48.16 3.85 1.41
N GLU A 120 -48.02 2.86 2.28
CA GLU A 120 -49.14 2.24 3.00
C GLU A 120 -49.84 3.22 3.95
N ALA A 121 -49.08 4.04 4.70
CA ALA A 121 -49.64 5.06 5.57
C ALA A 121 -50.40 6.16 4.79
N ASP A 122 -49.83 6.63 3.68
CA ASP A 122 -50.46 7.62 2.80
C ASP A 122 -51.73 7.05 2.12
N ALA A 123 -51.75 5.75 1.79
CA ALA A 123 -52.95 5.06 1.27
C ALA A 123 -54.05 4.97 2.33
N LYS A 124 -53.71 4.57 3.56
CA LYS A 124 -54.68 4.45 4.66
C LYS A 124 -55.28 5.81 5.05
N ALA A 125 -54.47 6.86 5.09
CA ALA A 125 -54.94 8.22 5.36
C ALA A 125 -55.93 8.75 4.30
N LYS A 126 -55.81 8.30 3.04
CA LYS A 126 -56.74 8.64 1.97
C LYS A 126 -58.08 7.91 2.06
N GLU A 127 -58.12 6.71 2.63
CA GLU A 127 -59.38 5.99 2.88
C GLU A 127 -60.15 6.60 4.05
N GLU A 128 -59.49 6.83 5.19
CA GLU A 128 -60.13 7.43 6.39
C GLU A 128 -60.60 8.87 6.14
N GLY A 129 -59.93 9.62 5.25
CA GLY A 129 -60.34 10.98 4.86
C GLY A 129 -61.57 11.05 3.93
N LYS A 130 -62.00 9.94 3.31
CA LYS A 130 -63.21 9.89 2.46
C LYS A 130 -64.49 9.65 3.27
N GLU A 131 -64.44 8.81 4.31
CA GLU A 131 -65.62 8.52 5.16
C GLU A 131 -66.05 9.73 6.02
N GLY A 132 -65.11 10.61 6.40
CA GLY A 132 -65.41 11.80 7.19
C GLY A 132 -66.15 12.93 6.44
N LYS A 133 -66.29 12.85 5.11
CA LYS A 133 -66.98 13.89 4.31
C LYS A 133 -68.44 13.54 3.96
N GLU A 134 -68.88 12.28 4.06
CA GLU A 134 -70.27 11.89 3.80
C GLU A 134 -71.19 12.05 5.03
N GLY A 135 -70.64 12.31 6.23
CA GLY A 135 -71.43 12.45 7.47
C GLY A 135 -71.81 13.89 7.87
N ALA A 136 -71.48 14.91 7.07
CA ALA A 136 -71.64 16.33 7.43
C ALA A 136 -72.73 17.10 6.64
N GLU A 137 -73.56 16.42 5.83
CA GLU A 137 -74.65 17.03 5.03
C GLU A 137 -76.06 16.55 5.43
N LEU A 138 -76.32 16.26 6.71
CA LEU A 138 -77.68 16.01 7.23
C LEU A 138 -78.03 16.91 8.41
#